data_AF-R3W556-F1
#
_entry.id   AF-R3W556-F1
#
_cell.length_a   1.000
_cell.length_b   1.000
_cell.length_c   1.000
_cell.angle_alpha   90.00
_cell.angle_beta   90.00
_cell.angle_gamma   90.00
#
_symmetry.space_group_name_H-M   'P 1'
#
loop_
_entity.id
_entity.type
_entity.pdbx_description
1 polymer ?
#
loop_
_entity_poly.entity_id
_entity_poly.type
_entity_poly.pdbx_seq_one_letter_code
_entity_poly.pdbx_strand_id
1 'polypeptide(L)'
;MKLTEMRNIGKEMANKLHSIGITTPEELQLAGSKEAFLRLRLTHENVCLVHLYALHGAIENLDYNQLPEKTKQELKSFSDQLK
;
A
#
# COMPACT_ATOMS: atom_id res chain seq x y z
N MET A 1 -2.63 13.42 11.49
CA MET A 1 -3.47 12.63 10.57
C MET A 1 -3.16 11.16 10.82
N LYS A 2 -4.15 10.26 10.77
CA LYS A 2 -3.95 8.82 11.03
C LYS A 2 -3.94 8.04 9.72
N LEU A 3 -3.24 6.91 9.70
CA LEU A 3 -3.27 5.99 8.54
C LEU A 3 -4.70 5.57 8.19
N THR A 4 -5.54 5.32 9.19
CA THR A 4 -6.96 4.94 9.00
C THR A 4 -7.84 6.03 8.40
N GLU A 5 -7.34 7.26 8.30
CA GLU A 5 -8.03 8.39 7.67
C GLU A 5 -7.68 8.49 6.17
N MET A 6 -6.68 7.74 5.70
CA MET A 6 -6.32 7.69 4.29
C MET A 6 -7.29 6.79 3.52
N ARG A 7 -7.54 7.11 2.25
CA ARG A 7 -8.36 6.26 1.37
C ARG A 7 -7.80 4.85 1.32
N ASN A 8 -8.67 3.85 1.31
CA ASN A 8 -8.34 2.42 1.21
C ASN A 8 -7.56 1.83 2.42
N ILE A 9 -7.24 2.62 3.45
CA ILE A 9 -6.51 2.13 4.62
C ILE A 9 -7.49 1.93 5.79
N GLY A 10 -7.92 0.68 5.98
CA GLY A 10 -8.69 0.28 7.15
C GLY A 10 -7.80 0.03 8.38
N LYS A 11 -8.43 -0.29 9.52
CA LYS A 11 -7.74 -0.60 10.79
C LYS A 11 -6.71 -1.73 10.64
N GLU A 12 -7.05 -2.79 9.90
CA GLU A 12 -6.13 -3.91 9.66
C GLU A 12 -4.90 -3.48 8.86
N MET A 13 -5.09 -2.70 7.80
CA MET A 13 -3.99 -2.20 6.98
C MET A 13 -3.09 -1.26 7.77
N ALA A 14 -3.67 -0.38 8.59
CA ALA A 14 -2.91 0.49 9.48
C ALA A 14 -2.07 -0.33 10.48
N ASN A 15 -2.61 -1.41 11.05
CA ASN A 15 -1.83 -2.30 11.93
C ASN A 15 -0.68 -2.99 11.20
N LYS A 16 -0.89 -3.42 9.95
CA LYS A 16 0.17 -4.01 9.13
C LYS A 16 1.27 -2.99 8.83
N LEU A 17 0.89 -1.76 8.49
CA LEU A 17 1.83 -0.65 8.30
C LEU A 17 2.62 -0.36 9.59
N HIS A 18 1.95 -0.32 10.74
CA HIS A 18 2.61 -0.12 12.05
C HIS A 18 3.66 -1.19 12.31
N SER A 19 3.37 -2.45 11.95
CA SER A 19 4.30 -3.56 12.15
C SER A 19 5.59 -3.46 11.33
N ILE A 20 5.55 -2.73 10.20
CA ILE A 20 6.72 -2.48 9.35
C ILE A 20 7.37 -1.11 9.59
N GLY A 21 7.01 -0.44 10.68
CA GLY A 21 7.54 0.86 11.06
C GLY A 21 6.95 2.05 10.31
N ILE A 22 5.83 1.89 9.61
CA ILE A 22 5.07 2.99 9.00
C ILE A 22 3.88 3.28 9.89
N THR A 23 3.97 4.34 10.69
CA THR A 23 2.99 4.72 11.70
C THR A 23 2.12 5.90 11.29
N THR A 24 2.62 6.74 10.38
CA THR A 24 1.94 7.96 9.92
C THR A 24 1.70 7.98 8.41
N PRO A 25 0.68 8.72 7.93
CA PRO A 25 0.48 8.99 6.50
C PRO A 25 1.71 9.57 5.80
N GLU A 26 2.43 10.47 6.48
CA GLU A 26 3.63 11.12 5.96
C GLU A 26 4.75 10.11 5.74
N GLU A 27 4.93 9.17 6.67
CA GLU A 27 5.88 8.05 6.50
C GLU A 27 5.50 7.15 5.34
N LEU A 28 4.21 6.88 5.15
CA LEU A 28 3.73 6.11 4.00
C LEU A 28 3.99 6.82 2.67
N GLN A 29 3.75 8.13 2.62
CA GLN A 29 4.03 8.95 1.44
C GLN A 29 5.53 9.02 1.13
N LEU A 30 6.37 9.17 2.17
CA LEU A 30 7.82 9.22 2.02
C LEU A 30 8.40 7.88 1.56
N ALA A 31 7.92 6.76 2.12
CA ALA A 31 8.33 5.42 1.70
C ALA A 31 7.81 5.10 0.29
N GLY A 32 6.58 5.49 -0.01
CA GLY A 32 5.89 5.11 -1.24
C GLY A 32 5.21 3.74 -1.15
N SER A 33 4.25 3.49 -2.04
CA SER A 33 3.43 2.27 -2.02
C SER A 33 4.23 1.01 -2.30
N LYS A 34 5.23 1.09 -3.19
CA LYS A 34 6.08 -0.05 -3.58
C LYS A 34 6.98 -0.51 -2.43
N GLU A 35 7.63 0.43 -1.74
CA GLU A 35 8.49 0.13 -0.60
C GLU A 35 7.69 -0.37 0.60
N ALA A 36 6.57 0.29 0.92
CA ALA A 36 5.67 -0.19 1.97
C ALA A 36 5.18 -1.62 1.68
N PHE A 37 4.82 -1.92 0.42
CA PHE A 37 4.42 -3.25 0.01
C PHE A 37 5.54 -4.29 0.11
N LEU A 38 6.77 -3.94 -0.24
CA LEU A 38 7.93 -4.82 -0.08
C LEU A 38 8.13 -5.21 1.39
N ARG A 39 8.16 -4.22 2.27
CA ARG A 39 8.30 -4.46 3.71
C ARG A 39 7.15 -5.30 4.25
N LEU A 40 5.91 -5.01 3.82
CA LEU A 40 4.75 -5.82 4.18
C LEU A 40 4.92 -7.27 3.75
N ARG A 41 5.36 -7.54 2.52
CA ARG A 41 5.61 -8.92 2.04
C ARG A 41 6.71 -9.64 2.79
N LEU A 42 7.73 -8.92 3.26
CA LEU A 42 8.81 -9.51 4.07
C LEU A 42 8.34 -9.87 5.49
N THR A 43 7.36 -9.15 6.03
CA THR A 43 6.85 -9.36 7.39
C THR A 43 5.59 -10.23 7.45
N HIS A 44 4.77 -10.22 6.39
CA HIS A 44 3.48 -10.90 6.32
C HIS A 44 3.34 -11.74 5.06
N GLU A 45 3.01 -13.01 5.22
CA GLU A 45 2.83 -13.94 4.09
C GLU A 45 1.55 -13.64 3.27
N ASN A 46 0.53 -13.06 3.91
CA ASN A 46 -0.78 -12.80 3.30
C ASN A 46 -0.87 -11.43 2.60
N VAL A 47 0.19 -11.02 1.90
CA VAL A 47 0.24 -9.72 1.22
C VAL A 47 0.07 -9.87 -0.29
N CYS A 48 -1.17 -9.69 -0.73
CA CYS A 48 -1.59 -9.73 -2.12
C CYS A 48 -1.54 -8.36 -2.83
N LEU A 49 -1.63 -8.38 -4.16
CA LEU A 49 -1.68 -7.21 -5.06
C LEU A 49 -2.70 -6.13 -4.64
N VAL A 50 -3.85 -6.52 -4.08
CA VAL A 50 -4.87 -5.56 -3.60
C VAL A 50 -4.31 -4.62 -2.53
N HIS A 51 -3.40 -5.11 -1.68
CA HIS A 51 -2.74 -4.26 -0.69
C HIS A 51 -1.86 -3.21 -1.35
N LEU A 52 -1.13 -3.57 -2.42
CA LEU A 52 -0.33 -2.61 -3.18
C LEU A 52 -1.21 -1.50 -3.80
N TYR A 53 -2.36 -1.88 -4.35
CA TYR A 53 -3.31 -0.91 -4.89
C TYR A 53 -3.91 -0.01 -3.80
N ALA A 54 -4.25 -0.58 -2.64
CA ALA A 54 -4.76 0.18 -1.51
C ALA A 54 -3.74 1.22 -1.03
N LEU A 55 -2.47 0.84 -0.88
CA LEU A 55 -1.38 1.73 -0.50
C LEU A 55 -1.16 2.84 -1.53
N HIS A 56 -1.16 2.49 -2.82
CA HIS A 56 -0.96 3.48 -3.87
C HIS A 56 -2.15 4.45 -3.96
N GLY A 57 -3.38 3.94 -3.91
CA GLY A 57 -4.58 4.78 -3.85
C GLY A 57 -4.61 5.67 -2.59
N ALA A 58 -4.12 5.19 -1.45
CA ALA A 58 -3.99 5.98 -0.24
C ALA A 58 -3.07 7.20 -0.45
N ILE A 59 -1.91 6.98 -1.09
CA ILE A 59 -0.92 8.03 -1.38
C ILE A 59 -1.44 9.02 -2.42
N GLU A 60 -2.05 8.54 -3.50
CA GLU A 60 -2.64 9.36 -4.57
C GLU A 60 -3.99 9.99 -4.18
N ASN A 61 -4.49 9.69 -2.97
CA ASN A 61 -5.82 10.08 -2.51
C ASN A 61 -6.95 9.68 -3.49
N LEU A 62 -6.82 8.49 -4.10
CA LEU A 62 -7.77 7.88 -5.02
C LEU A 62 -8.29 6.56 -4.45
N ASP A 63 -9.55 6.22 -4.72
CA ASP A 63 -10.03 4.87 -4.45
C ASP A 63 -9.27 3.86 -5.31
N TYR A 64 -8.89 2.71 -4.74
CA TYR A 64 -8.10 1.71 -5.48
C TYR A 64 -8.83 1.23 -6.76
N ASN A 65 -10.17 1.30 -6.75
CA ASN A 65 -11.01 1.01 -7.90
C ASN A 65 -10.87 2.04 -9.03
N GLN A 66 -10.59 3.30 -8.69
CA GLN A 66 -10.45 4.43 -9.61
C GLN A 66 -9.02 4.62 -10.12
N LEU A 67 -8.05 3.82 -9.66
CA LEU A 67 -6.68 3.88 -10.18
C LEU A 67 -6.68 3.63 -11.70
N PRO A 68 -5.93 4.45 -12.47
CA PRO A 68 -5.80 4.26 -13.90
C PRO A 68 -5.33 2.85 -14.24
N GLU A 69 -5.82 2.29 -15.34
CA GLU A 69 -5.48 0.93 -15.74
C GLU A 69 -3.97 0.75 -15.95
N LYS A 70 -3.31 1.76 -16.52
CA LYS A 70 -1.85 1.81 -16.66
C LYS A 70 -1.14 1.65 -15.30
N THR A 71 -1.57 2.40 -14.29
CA THR A 71 -1.01 2.31 -12.93
C THR A 71 -1.25 0.94 -12.31
N LYS A 72 -2.45 0.38 -12.46
CA LYS A 72 -2.76 -0.98 -11.99
C LYS A 72 -1.85 -2.01 -12.66
N GLN A 73 -1.63 -1.90 -13.98
CA GLN A 73 -0.71 -2.78 -14.72
C GLN A 73 0.72 -2.64 -14.23
N GLU A 74 1.23 -1.42 -14.03
CA GLU A 74 2.58 -1.18 -13.48
C GLU A 74 2.77 -1.80 -12.10
N LEU A 75 1.80 -1.61 -11.20
CA LEU A 75 1.82 -2.18 -9.85
C LEU A 75 1.69 -3.71 -9.89
N LYS A 76 0.88 -4.26 -10.78
CA LYS A 76 0.78 -5.71 -11.01
C LYS A 76 2.11 -6.29 -11.50
N SER A 77 2.73 -5.68 -12.50
CA SER A 77 4.04 -6.09 -13.01
C SER A 77 5.11 -6.03 -11.93
N PHE A 78 5.11 -4.99 -11.09
CA PHE A 78 6.00 -4.90 -9.94
C PHE A 78 5.75 -6.06 -8.94
N SER A 79 4.49 -6.34 -8.60
CA SER A 79 4.17 -7.47 -7.71
C SER A 79 4.54 -8.83 -8.30
N ASP A 80 4.39 -9.02 -9.61
CA ASP A 80 4.73 -10.26 -10.32
C ASP A 80 6.25 -10.47 -10.39
N GLN A 81 7.06 -9.40 -10.47
CA GLN A 81 8.53 -9.46 -10.41
C GLN A 81 9.07 -9.87 -9.04
N LEU A 82 8.27 -9.72 -7.99
CA LEU A 82 8.61 -10.06 -6.62
C LEU A 82 8.16 -11.49 -6.26
N LYS A 83 7.72 -12.30 -7.22
CA LYS A 83 7.41 -13.71 -7.01
C LYS A 83 8.67 -14.55 -6.87
#